data_AF-A0A118YKB1-F1
#
_entry.id   AF-A0A118YKB1-F1
#
_cell.length_a   1.000
_cell.length_b   1.000
_cell.length_c   1.000
_cell.angle_alpha   90.00
_cell.angle_beta   90.00
_cell.angle_gamma   90.00
#
_symmetry.space_group_name_H-M   'P 1'
#
loop_
_entity.id
_entity.type
_entity.pdbx_description
1 polymer ?
#
loop_
_entity_poly.entity_id
_entity_poly.type
_entity_poly.pdbx_seq_one_letter_code
_entity_poly.pdbx_strand_id
1 'polypeptide(L)'
;MRRAQQSRVAAQQNPDGSAYVPRKIKKGGKGLRAKAGRVKRAAMFRKLRTARYLKIEVDETGLAIGFDNRLSRIVRVHQEGQKAPVEPGGPLAQYPVRVVLGLAPADRELVRDRLLRYLSR
;
A
#
# COMPACT_ATOMS: atom_id res chain seq x y z
N MET A 1 -0.30 -14.16 -2.53
CA MET A 1 0.59 -13.01 -2.24
C MET A 1 0.17 -11.73 -2.97
N ARG A 2 0.52 -11.48 -4.25
CA ARG A 2 0.16 -10.21 -4.91
C ARG A 2 -1.34 -9.88 -4.83
N ARG A 3 -2.24 -10.81 -5.19
CA ARG A 3 -3.70 -10.60 -5.12
C ARG A 3 -4.19 -10.25 -3.71
N ALA A 4 -3.58 -10.82 -2.67
CA ALA A 4 -3.88 -10.49 -1.28
C ALA A 4 -3.48 -9.04 -0.98
N GLN A 5 -2.27 -8.61 -1.38
CA GLN A 5 -1.85 -7.19 -1.30
C GLN A 5 -2.85 -6.27 -2.01
N GLN A 6 -3.26 -6.62 -3.24
CA GLN A 6 -4.19 -5.79 -4.02
C GLN A 6 -5.55 -5.62 -3.34
N SER A 7 -6.06 -6.71 -2.75
CA SER A 7 -7.36 -6.75 -2.07
C SER A 7 -7.32 -5.97 -0.77
N ARG A 8 -6.28 -6.18 0.05
CA ARG A 8 -6.07 -5.46 1.30
C ARG A 8 -5.90 -3.95 1.12
N VAL A 9 -5.11 -3.54 0.13
CA VAL A 9 -4.95 -2.11 -0.21
C VAL A 9 -6.25 -1.53 -0.76
N ALA A 10 -7.07 -2.33 -1.46
CA ALA A 10 -8.42 -1.90 -1.87
C ALA A 10 -9.32 -1.62 -0.66
N ALA A 11 -9.25 -2.48 0.35
CA ALA A 11 -9.97 -2.34 1.62
C ALA A 11 -9.41 -1.24 2.54
N GLN A 12 -8.29 -0.59 2.17
CA GLN A 12 -7.62 0.44 2.98
C GLN A 12 -7.17 -0.09 4.35
N GLN A 13 -6.58 -1.28 4.41
CA GLN A 13 -6.12 -1.91 5.64
C GLN A 13 -4.62 -2.19 5.63
N ASN A 14 -4.00 -2.16 6.81
CA ASN A 14 -2.65 -2.65 7.08
C ASN A 14 -2.65 -4.20 7.17
N PRO A 15 -1.48 -4.87 7.10
CA PRO A 15 -1.37 -6.33 7.19
C PRO A 15 -1.93 -6.94 8.48
N ASP A 16 -1.95 -6.18 9.58
CA ASP A 16 -2.54 -6.56 10.86
C ASP A 16 -4.08 -6.43 10.89
N GLY A 17 -4.69 -5.95 9.80
CA GLY A 17 -6.12 -5.72 9.67
C GLY A 17 -6.58 -4.32 10.09
N SER A 18 -5.72 -3.51 10.71
CA SER A 18 -6.06 -2.14 11.12
C SER A 18 -6.34 -1.25 9.90
N ALA A 19 -7.30 -0.33 10.02
CA ALA A 19 -7.61 0.59 8.93
C ALA A 19 -6.50 1.62 8.74
N TYR A 20 -6.24 2.03 7.49
CA TYR A 20 -5.35 3.14 7.20
C TYR A 20 -5.87 4.43 7.82
N VAL A 21 -4.96 5.20 8.40
CA VAL A 21 -5.27 6.54 8.88
C VAL A 21 -5.85 7.38 7.72
N PRO A 22 -7.04 7.97 7.87
CA PRO A 22 -7.66 8.77 6.81
C PRO A 22 -6.79 9.94 6.36
N ARG A 23 -7.03 10.45 5.14
CA ARG A 23 -6.36 11.66 4.66
C ARG A 23 -6.87 12.88 5.42
N LYS A 24 -5.97 13.80 5.79
CA LYS A 24 -6.34 15.11 6.32
C LYS A 24 -7.19 15.86 5.28
N ILE A 25 -8.38 16.31 5.70
CA ILE A 25 -9.26 17.15 4.88
C ILE A 25 -8.73 18.59 5.00
N LYS A 26 -8.41 19.24 3.87
CA LYS A 26 -8.01 20.66 3.87
C LYS A 26 -9.22 21.49 4.34
N LYS A 27 -9.13 22.18 5.48
CA LYS A 27 -10.11 23.20 5.90
C LYS A 27 -10.11 24.32 4.84
N GLY A 28 -11.30 24.75 4.38
CA GLY A 28 -11.47 25.85 3.43
C GLY A 28 -11.42 25.50 1.93
N GLY A 29 -11.05 24.27 1.55
CA GLY A 29 -11.24 23.82 0.18
C GLY A 29 -12.73 23.55 -0.05
N LYS A 30 -13.40 24.33 -0.90
CA LYS A 30 -14.80 24.10 -1.35
C LYS A 30 -15.08 22.60 -1.41
N GLY A 31 -16.25 22.16 -0.96
CA GLY A 31 -16.72 20.77 -0.81
C GLY A 31 -16.69 19.85 -2.06
N LEU A 32 -15.69 19.98 -2.93
CA LEU A 32 -15.32 19.16 -4.06
C LEU A 32 -15.20 17.66 -3.71
N ARG A 33 -15.06 17.32 -2.42
CA ARG A 33 -14.98 15.96 -1.90
C ARG A 33 -16.25 15.47 -1.18
N ALA A 34 -17.22 16.35 -0.93
CA ALA A 34 -18.46 16.04 -0.21
C ALA A 34 -19.60 15.57 -1.14
N LYS A 35 -19.48 15.73 -2.47
CA LYS A 35 -20.48 15.20 -3.42
C LYS A 35 -20.41 13.66 -3.44
N ALA A 36 -21.43 13.03 -2.86
CA ALA A 36 -21.67 11.59 -2.89
C ALA A 36 -21.60 11.05 -4.33
N GLY A 37 -20.97 9.89 -4.52
CA GLY A 37 -20.65 9.31 -5.83
C GLY A 37 -19.22 9.60 -6.32
N ARG A 38 -18.61 10.73 -5.92
CA ARG A 38 -17.17 11.05 -6.18
C ARG A 38 -16.20 10.35 -5.20
N VAL A 39 -16.75 9.68 -4.19
CA VAL A 39 -16.08 9.01 -3.05
C VAL A 39 -15.11 7.91 -3.48
N LYS A 40 -15.26 7.32 -4.68
CA LYS A 40 -14.24 6.42 -5.27
C LYS A 40 -12.85 7.06 -5.45
N ARG A 41 -12.73 8.40 -5.33
CA ARG A 41 -11.43 9.12 -5.29
C ARG A 41 -10.79 9.21 -3.89
N ALA A 42 -11.51 8.86 -2.83
CA ALA A 42 -11.03 8.93 -1.45
C ALA A 42 -10.09 7.78 -1.07
N ALA A 43 -10.26 6.59 -1.67
CA ALA A 43 -9.37 5.45 -1.45
C ALA A 43 -7.93 5.78 -1.90
N MET A 44 -6.98 5.64 -0.98
CA MET A 44 -5.55 5.82 -1.25
C MET A 44 -5.01 4.64 -2.07
N PHE A 45 -3.90 4.86 -2.79
CA PHE A 45 -3.19 3.82 -3.53
C PHE A 45 -4.04 3.04 -4.56
N ARG A 46 -5.21 3.57 -4.96
CA ARG A 46 -6.15 2.90 -5.88
C ARG A 46 -5.53 2.48 -7.21
N LYS A 47 -4.65 3.31 -7.78
CA LYS A 47 -3.89 2.95 -8.98
C LYS A 47 -2.75 1.99 -8.62
N LEU A 48 -1.95 2.34 -7.60
CA LEU A 48 -0.80 1.54 -7.17
C LEU A 48 -1.15 0.07 -6.91
N ARG A 49 -2.31 -0.23 -6.33
CA ARG A 49 -2.72 -1.63 -6.09
C ARG A 49 -3.00 -2.45 -7.34
N THR A 50 -3.05 -1.89 -8.55
CA THR A 50 -3.35 -2.69 -9.75
C THR A 50 -2.11 -3.42 -10.25
N ALA A 51 -2.31 -4.50 -11.02
CA ALA A 51 -1.21 -5.29 -11.58
C ALA A 51 -0.29 -4.48 -12.52
N ARG A 52 -0.78 -3.36 -13.08
CA ARG A 52 0.03 -2.45 -13.89
C ARG A 52 1.16 -1.78 -13.10
N TYR A 53 0.96 -1.58 -11.79
CA TYR A 53 1.89 -0.83 -10.95
C TYR A 53 2.51 -1.67 -9.83
N LEU A 54 1.77 -2.64 -9.28
CA LEU A 54 2.30 -3.63 -8.34
C LEU A 54 2.87 -4.83 -9.13
N LYS A 55 4.17 -4.77 -9.38
CA LYS A 55 4.90 -5.72 -10.22
C LYS A 55 5.37 -6.93 -9.41
N ILE A 56 5.57 -8.02 -10.14
CA ILE A 56 6.24 -9.22 -9.67
C ILE A 56 7.44 -9.40 -10.58
N GLU A 57 8.61 -9.58 -9.98
CA GLU A 57 9.85 -9.91 -10.69
C GLU A 57 10.33 -11.25 -10.14
N VAL A 58 10.74 -12.13 -11.04
CA VAL A 58 11.23 -13.48 -10.75
C VAL A 58 12.55 -13.61 -11.49
N ASP A 59 13.59 -14.02 -10.77
CA ASP A 59 14.89 -14.34 -11.33
C ASP A 59 15.48 -15.57 -10.64
N GLU A 60 16.72 -15.90 -10.97
CA GLU A 60 17.45 -17.04 -10.41
C GLU A 60 17.69 -16.92 -8.90
N THR A 61 17.71 -15.69 -8.37
CA THR A 61 17.94 -15.42 -6.94
C THR A 61 16.65 -15.41 -6.12
N GLY A 62 15.50 -15.23 -6.77
CA GLY A 62 14.21 -15.42 -6.13
C GLY A 62 13.05 -14.63 -6.74
N LEU A 63 12.20 -14.11 -5.84
CA LEU A 63 10.93 -13.47 -6.17
C LEU A 63 10.82 -12.13 -5.44
N ALA A 64 10.59 -11.06 -6.19
CA ALA A 64 10.28 -9.73 -5.65
C ALA A 64 8.85 -9.30 -6.01
N ILE A 65 8.20 -8.59 -5.08
CA ILE A 65 6.91 -7.94 -5.30
C ILE A 65 7.04 -6.48 -4.88
N GLY A 66 6.79 -5.55 -5.79
CA GLY A 66 7.06 -4.14 -5.52
C GLY A 66 6.56 -3.17 -6.57
N PHE A 67 7.17 -1.98 -6.57
CA PHE A 67 6.84 -0.85 -7.43
C PHE A 67 8.10 -0.33 -8.11
N ASP A 68 7.94 0.30 -9.28
CA ASP A 68 9.06 0.95 -9.97
C ASP A 68 9.38 2.35 -9.41
N ASN A 69 10.64 2.76 -9.58
CA ASN A 69 11.18 4.13 -9.49
C ASN A 69 10.35 5.13 -8.66
N ARG A 70 9.53 5.94 -9.32
CA ARG A 70 8.80 7.05 -8.70
C ARG A 70 7.69 6.54 -7.77
N LEU A 71 7.08 5.41 -8.11
CA LEU A 71 5.98 4.83 -7.36
C LEU A 71 6.49 4.21 -6.06
N SER A 72 7.67 3.56 -6.09
CA SER A 72 8.31 3.04 -4.88
C SER A 72 8.65 4.16 -3.89
N ARG A 73 9.13 5.32 -4.36
CA ARG A 73 9.38 6.49 -3.50
C ARG A 73 8.12 6.96 -2.77
N ILE A 74 6.99 7.08 -3.49
CA ILE A 74 5.71 7.50 -2.87
C ILE A 74 5.24 6.46 -1.85
N VAL A 75 5.31 5.18 -2.22
CA VAL A 75 4.91 4.11 -1.31
C VAL A 75 5.79 4.08 -0.08
N ARG A 76 7.11 4.26 -0.22
CA ARG A 76 8.07 4.28 0.88
C ARG A 76 7.75 5.34 1.92
N VAL A 77 7.38 6.54 1.49
CA VAL A 77 6.93 7.62 2.40
C VAL A 77 5.78 7.16 3.29
N HIS A 78 4.82 6.42 2.73
CA HIS A 78 3.69 5.91 3.50
C HIS A 78 4.02 4.63 4.27
N GLN A 79 4.82 3.75 3.71
CA GLN A 79 5.24 2.47 4.29
C GLN A 79 6.03 2.67 5.58
N GLU A 80 6.95 3.64 5.58
CA GLU A 80 7.84 3.93 6.70
C GLU A 80 7.36 5.16 7.50
N GLY A 81 6.31 5.84 7.05
CA GLY A 81 5.84 7.08 7.67
C GLY A 81 6.91 8.17 7.63
N GLN A 82 7.49 8.45 6.46
CA GLN A 82 8.54 9.46 6.34
C GLN A 82 7.99 10.89 6.40
N LYS A 83 8.89 11.84 6.69
CA LYS A 83 8.65 13.26 6.50
C LYS A 83 8.92 13.62 5.04
N ALA A 84 7.90 14.12 4.34
CA ALA A 84 7.99 14.42 2.90
C ALA A 84 7.18 15.68 2.55
N PRO A 85 7.52 16.38 1.45
CA PRO A 85 6.78 17.57 1.03
C PRO A 85 5.36 17.20 0.59
N VAL A 86 4.38 18.05 0.94
CA VAL A 86 2.96 17.84 0.55
C VAL A 86 2.70 18.17 -0.92
N GLU A 87 3.54 19.02 -1.49
CA GLU A 87 3.58 19.43 -2.89
C GLU A 87 5.03 19.78 -3.27
N PRO A 88 5.42 19.75 -4.56
CA PRO A 88 6.79 20.07 -4.97
C PRO A 88 7.25 21.43 -4.43
N GLY A 89 8.36 21.47 -3.70
CA GLY A 89 8.89 22.69 -3.06
C GLY A 89 8.10 23.20 -1.84
N GLY A 90 7.01 22.53 -1.47
CA GLY A 90 6.15 22.94 -0.36
C GLY A 90 6.61 22.44 1.02
N PRO A 91 5.81 22.72 2.07
CA PRO A 91 6.15 22.36 3.43
C PRO A 91 6.23 20.84 3.62
N LEU A 92 7.16 20.42 4.47
CA LEU A 92 7.32 19.03 4.88
C LEU A 92 6.24 18.63 5.88
N ALA A 93 5.59 17.49 5.64
CA ALA A 93 4.64 16.89 6.57
C ALA A 93 5.08 15.48 6.97
N GLN A 94 4.82 15.15 8.23
CA GLN A 94 4.97 13.79 8.74
C GLN A 94 3.78 12.95 8.25
N TYR A 95 4.05 11.90 7.47
CA TYR A 95 3.02 10.99 7.00
C TYR A 95 2.78 9.86 8.02
N PRO A 96 1.53 9.51 8.33
CA PRO A 96 1.28 8.34 9.16
C PRO A 96 1.51 7.07 8.34
N VAL A 97 2.00 6.03 9.03
CA VAL A 97 2.31 4.73 8.47
C VAL A 97 1.05 4.10 7.87
N ARG A 98 1.19 3.65 6.62
CA ARG A 98 0.19 2.88 5.87
C ARG A 98 0.98 1.82 5.10
N VAL A 99 0.92 0.59 5.61
CA VAL A 99 1.75 -0.51 5.12
C VAL A 99 1.15 -1.07 3.83
N VAL A 100 1.61 -0.55 2.70
CA VAL A 100 1.12 -0.94 1.37
C VAL A 100 1.66 -2.31 0.97
N LEU A 101 2.93 -2.59 1.27
CA LEU A 101 3.56 -3.90 1.09
C LEU A 101 3.80 -4.55 2.45
N GLY A 102 3.25 -5.73 2.65
CA GLY A 102 3.49 -6.47 3.89
C GLY A 102 2.68 -7.76 3.94
N LEU A 103 3.27 -8.80 4.52
CA LEU A 103 2.63 -10.10 4.68
C LEU A 103 1.62 -10.01 5.83
N ALA A 104 0.35 -10.27 5.54
CA ALA A 104 -0.66 -10.46 6.58
C ALA A 104 -0.40 -11.77 7.33
N PRO A 105 -0.97 -11.97 8.54
CA PRO A 105 -0.84 -13.23 9.26
C PRO A 105 -1.16 -14.47 8.40
N ALA A 106 -2.28 -14.43 7.67
CA ALA A 106 -2.67 -15.50 6.74
C ALA A 106 -1.66 -15.73 5.60
N ASP A 107 -0.99 -14.67 5.13
CA ASP A 107 0.08 -14.82 4.13
C ASP A 107 1.29 -15.55 4.76
N ARG A 108 1.65 -15.20 6.01
CA ARG A 108 2.79 -15.82 6.72
C ARG A 108 2.53 -17.29 7.01
N GLU A 109 1.31 -17.63 7.44
CA GLU A 109 0.88 -19.02 7.65
C GLU A 109 0.93 -19.80 6.33
N LEU A 110 0.37 -19.26 5.24
CA LEU A 110 0.42 -19.91 3.94
C LEU A 110 1.85 -20.20 3.47
N VAL A 111 2.77 -19.25 3.67
CA VAL A 111 4.19 -19.45 3.33
C VAL A 111 4.81 -20.52 4.22
N ARG A 112 4.61 -20.43 5.54
CA ARG A 112 5.12 -21.41 6.51
C ARG A 112 4.64 -22.82 6.16
N ASP A 113 3.36 -23.01 5.91
CA ASP A 113 2.78 -24.33 5.64
C ASP A 113 3.22 -24.89 4.28
N ARG A 114 3.56 -24.03 3.32
CA ARG A 114 4.19 -24.47 2.06
C ARG A 114 5.64 -24.90 2.27
N LEU A 115 6.40 -24.16 3.07
CA LEU A 115 7.78 -24.50 3.39
C LEU A 115 7.87 -25.80 4.18
N LEU A 116 7.04 -25.97 5.22
CA LEU A 116 7.01 -27.19 6.02
C LEU A 116 6.69 -28.42 5.15
N ARG A 117 5.68 -28.32 4.27
CA ARG A 117 5.36 -29.42 3.33
C ARG A 117 6.48 -29.75 2.36
N TYR A 118 7.29 -28.77 1.97
CA TYR A 118 8.43 -29.01 1.09
C TYR A 118 9.57 -29.72 1.84
N LEU A 119 9.81 -29.35 3.10
CA LEU A 119 10.87 -29.91 3.93
C LEU A 119 10.52 -31.26 4.55
N SER A 120 9.24 -31.54 4.79
CA SER A 120 8.77 -32.81 5.35
C SER A 120 8.47 -33.86 4.27
N ARG A 121 9.00 -33.66 3.06
CA ARG A 121 8.90 -34.58 1.94
C ARG A 121 10.19 -35.37 1.83
#